data_AF-A0A975Y9G8-F1
#
_entry.id   AF-A0A975Y9G8-F1
#
_cell.length_a   1.000
_cell.length_b   1.000
_cell.length_c   1.000
_cell.angle_alpha   90.00
_cell.angle_beta   90.00
_cell.angle_gamma   90.00
#
_symmetry.space_group_name_H-M   'P 1'
#
loop_
_entity.id
_entity.type
_entity.pdbx_description
1 polymer ?
#
loop_
_entity_poly.entity_id
_entity_poly.type
_entity_poly.pdbx_seq_one_letter_code
_entity_poly.pdbx_strand_id
1 'polypeptide(L)'
;MNVWKETGGACAADGHLTVDLDGGTADVWRQCADVLYASRERTSAEAEALAARTLLRYPGCLLTLVRYEGGGCWAAVRAADRTVTLPVPDASPRQCCACVASLLYPAVVRALSRHHARQGPATEPPDEPRRPC
;
A
#
# COMPACT_ATOMS: atom_id res chain seq x y z
N MET A 1 -2.18 -13.07 35.82
CA MET A 1 -2.26 -11.66 35.38
C MET A 1 -1.06 -11.41 34.47
N ASN A 2 -1.22 -11.54 33.16
CA ASN A 2 -0.12 -11.37 32.21
C ASN A 2 -0.16 -9.96 31.65
N VAL A 3 0.84 -9.17 32.01
CA VAL A 3 1.10 -7.80 31.55
C VAL A 3 1.65 -7.88 30.13
N TRP A 4 0.84 -7.49 29.14
CA TRP A 4 1.29 -7.27 27.77
C TRP A 4 1.96 -5.90 27.72
N LYS A 5 3.26 -5.89 27.45
CA LYS A 5 4.05 -4.66 27.25
C LYS A 5 3.78 -4.17 25.83
N GLU A 6 3.07 -3.05 25.70
CA GLU A 6 2.87 -2.34 24.44
C GLU A 6 4.23 -1.91 23.85
N THR A 7 4.74 -2.69 22.90
CA THR A 7 5.74 -2.19 21.95
C THR A 7 5.03 -1.29 20.96
N GLY A 8 5.14 0.03 21.17
CA GLY A 8 4.62 1.03 20.25
C GLY A 8 5.18 0.83 18.84
N GLY A 9 4.29 0.71 17.85
CA GLY A 9 4.68 0.85 16.45
C GLY A 9 4.01 -0.09 15.44
N ALA A 10 3.17 -1.04 15.86
CA ALA A 10 2.40 -1.86 14.91
C ALA A 10 0.98 -2.12 15.44
N CYS A 11 -0.02 -1.66 14.69
CA CYS A 11 -1.42 -2.01 14.91
C CYS A 11 -1.84 -2.90 13.76
N ALA A 12 -2.06 -4.20 14.02
CA ALA A 12 -2.63 -5.12 13.05
C ALA A 12 -4.15 -4.94 13.03
N ALA A 13 -4.63 -3.82 12.49
CA ALA A 13 -5.99 -3.72 12.02
C ALA A 13 -5.97 -4.17 10.55
N ASP A 14 -6.74 -5.19 10.19
CA ASP A 14 -7.01 -5.62 8.80
C ASP A 14 -5.91 -6.40 8.07
N GLY A 15 -5.11 -7.22 8.77
CA GLY A 15 -4.17 -8.16 8.14
C GLY A 15 -2.99 -7.53 7.40
N HIS A 16 -2.91 -6.20 7.39
CA HIS A 16 -1.83 -5.44 6.79
C HIS A 16 -0.77 -5.07 7.84
N LEU A 17 0.49 -5.34 7.53
CA LEU A 17 1.62 -4.90 8.35
C LEU A 17 1.84 -3.41 8.12
N THR A 18 1.60 -2.61 9.16
CA THR A 18 1.76 -1.16 9.15
C THR A 18 3.00 -0.75 9.96
N VAL A 19 3.87 0.10 9.39
CA VAL A 19 5.13 0.52 10.02
C VAL A 19 5.34 2.04 9.92
N ASP A 20 5.76 2.66 11.03
CA ASP A 20 6.20 4.06 11.07
C ASP A 20 7.61 4.25 10.50
N LEU A 21 7.76 5.16 9.54
CA LEU A 21 9.01 5.59 8.92
C LEU A 21 9.84 6.49 9.84
N ASP A 22 9.16 7.28 10.67
CA ASP A 22 9.79 8.24 11.60
C ASP A 22 10.17 7.58 12.93
N GLY A 23 9.62 6.38 13.19
CA GLY A 23 9.96 5.55 14.33
C GLY A 23 11.29 4.81 14.19
N GLY A 24 11.79 4.28 15.30
CA GLY A 24 13.01 3.47 15.38
C GLY A 24 12.90 2.04 14.84
N THR A 25 11.88 1.75 14.03
CA THR A 25 11.64 0.41 13.50
C THR A 25 12.77 -0.01 12.56
N ALA A 26 13.28 -1.23 12.74
CA ALA A 26 14.34 -1.77 11.90
C ALA A 26 13.93 -1.83 10.42
N ASP A 27 14.91 -1.64 9.52
CA ASP A 27 14.67 -1.57 8.06
C ASP A 27 14.01 -2.83 7.49
N VAL A 28 14.32 -3.99 8.06
CA VAL A 28 13.69 -5.29 7.68
C VAL A 28 12.17 -5.26 7.78
N TRP A 29 11.62 -4.58 8.79
CA TRP A 29 10.16 -4.47 8.94
C TRP A 29 9.56 -3.54 7.90
N ARG A 30 10.29 -2.51 7.47
CA ARG A 30 9.85 -1.59 6.41
C ARG A 30 9.82 -2.27 5.05
N GLN A 31 10.71 -3.23 4.81
CA GLN A 31 10.72 -4.05 3.60
C GLN A 31 9.51 -5.00 3.52
N CYS A 32 9.00 -5.44 4.68
CA CYS A 32 7.85 -6.34 4.77
C CYS A 32 6.50 -5.63 4.94
N ALA A 33 6.49 -4.32 5.16
CA ALA A 33 5.27 -3.57 5.45
C ALA A 33 4.39 -3.42 4.20
N ASP A 34 3.10 -3.74 4.34
CA ASP A 34 2.08 -3.43 3.34
C ASP A 34 1.79 -1.92 3.32
N VAL A 35 1.86 -1.29 4.50
CA VAL A 35 1.59 0.12 4.71
C VAL A 35 2.75 0.77 5.46
N LEU A 36 3.32 1.81 4.85
CA LEU A 36 4.29 2.68 5.49
C LEU A 36 3.64 4.02 5.80
N TYR A 37 3.84 4.54 7.00
CA TYR A 37 3.36 5.89 7.32
C TYR A 37 4.48 6.71 7.96
N ALA A 38 4.41 8.02 7.81
CA ALA A 38 5.33 8.96 8.45
C ALA A 38 4.53 9.86 9.39
N SER A 39 4.75 9.70 10.69
CA SER A 39 4.01 10.39 11.74
C SER A 39 4.41 11.84 11.95
N ARG A 40 5.62 12.25 11.54
CA ARG A 40 6.12 13.62 11.64
C ARG A 40 5.52 14.49 10.53
N GLU A 41 5.05 15.67 10.92
CA GLU A 41 4.56 16.68 9.98
C GLU A 41 5.71 17.29 9.18
N ARG A 42 5.40 17.62 7.93
CA ARG A 42 6.31 18.13 6.91
C ARG A 42 5.59 19.17 6.07
N THR A 43 6.32 19.94 5.27
CA THR A 43 5.64 20.75 4.24
C THR A 43 4.91 19.84 3.25
N SER A 44 3.85 20.34 2.62
CA SER A 44 3.06 19.54 1.65
C SER A 44 3.92 18.95 0.53
N ALA A 45 4.86 19.73 -0.02
CA ALA A 45 5.77 19.27 -1.07
C ALA A 45 6.74 18.17 -0.59
N GLU A 46 7.27 18.29 0.64
CA GLU A 46 8.11 17.25 1.23
C GLU A 46 7.34 15.97 1.50
N ALA A 47 6.09 16.09 1.96
CA ALA A 47 5.22 14.97 2.23
C ALA A 47 4.88 14.19 0.95
N GLU A 48 4.50 14.88 -0.12
CA GLU A 48 4.27 14.29 -1.44
C GLU A 48 5.52 13.53 -1.94
N ALA A 49 6.67 14.21 -1.92
CA ALA A 49 7.91 13.64 -2.42
C ALA A 49 8.37 12.44 -1.58
N LEU A 50 8.17 12.47 -0.25
CA LEU A 50 8.47 11.34 0.61
C LEU A 50 7.53 10.16 0.35
N ALA A 51 6.23 10.40 0.15
CA ALA A 51 5.26 9.34 -0.14
C ALA A 51 5.65 8.59 -1.42
N ALA A 52 5.95 9.31 -2.50
CA ALA A 52 6.35 8.72 -3.77
C ALA A 52 7.68 7.94 -3.69
N ARG A 53 8.72 8.54 -3.07
CA ARG A 53 10.03 7.88 -2.93
C ARG A 53 9.99 6.63 -2.05
N THR A 54 9.17 6.65 -1.00
CA THR A 54 9.01 5.50 -0.10
C THR A 54 8.46 4.31 -0.88
N LEU A 55 7.42 4.52 -1.67
CA LEU A 55 6.83 3.45 -2.47
C LEU A 55 7.85 2.86 -3.45
N LEU A 56 8.70 3.69 -4.07
CA LEU A 56 9.77 3.23 -4.96
C LEU A 56 10.85 2.41 -4.21
N ARG A 57 11.18 2.80 -2.98
CA ARG A 57 12.21 2.14 -2.17
C ARG A 57 11.76 0.80 -1.61
N TYR A 58 10.49 0.68 -1.24
CA TYR A 58 9.94 -0.52 -0.60
C TYR A 58 8.93 -1.20 -1.54
N PRO A 59 9.37 -2.16 -2.40
CA PRO A 59 8.52 -2.73 -3.45
C PRO A 59 7.34 -3.55 -2.91
N GLY A 60 7.45 -4.09 -1.69
CA GLY A 60 6.34 -4.78 -1.00
C GLY A 60 5.27 -3.83 -0.44
N CYS A 61 5.58 -2.53 -0.35
CA CYS A 61 4.64 -1.54 0.15
C CYS A 61 3.58 -1.21 -0.90
N LEU A 62 2.31 -1.35 -0.49
CA LEU A 62 1.13 -1.04 -1.30
C LEU A 62 0.68 0.41 -1.12
N LEU A 63 0.97 1.01 0.04
CA LEU A 63 0.53 2.33 0.43
C LEU A 63 1.56 3.05 1.30
N THR A 64 1.86 4.30 0.95
CA THR A 64 2.53 5.23 1.86
C THR A 64 1.62 6.38 2.26
N LEU A 65 1.59 6.75 3.53
CA LEU A 65 0.91 7.93 4.07
C LEU A 65 1.89 8.87 4.76
N VAL A 66 1.97 10.14 4.36
CA VAL A 66 2.87 11.14 4.96
C VAL A 66 2.10 12.37 5.41
N ARG A 67 2.17 12.69 6.70
CA ARG A 67 1.50 13.88 7.24
C ARG A 67 2.13 15.16 6.72
N TYR A 68 1.29 16.17 6.45
CA TYR A 68 1.75 17.50 6.11
C TYR A 68 1.16 18.58 7.04
N GLU A 69 1.85 19.71 7.13
CA GLU A 69 1.45 20.89 7.89
C GLU A 69 0.13 21.47 7.35
N GLY A 70 -0.88 21.60 8.21
CA GLY A 70 -2.21 22.10 7.82
C GLY A 70 -3.34 21.07 7.88
N GLY A 71 -3.05 19.85 8.36
CA GLY A 71 -4.04 18.79 8.56
C GLY A 71 -4.21 17.93 7.31
N GLY A 72 -4.25 16.61 7.49
CA GLY A 72 -4.26 15.63 6.40
C GLY A 72 -2.90 14.96 6.10
N CYS A 73 -2.87 14.22 5.01
CA CYS A 73 -1.69 13.50 4.55
C CYS A 73 -1.61 13.41 3.02
N TRP A 74 -0.41 13.16 2.51
CA TRP A 74 -0.21 12.68 1.15
C TRP A 74 -0.21 11.16 1.14
N ALA A 75 -1.01 10.57 0.25
CA ALA A 75 -1.01 9.14 0.00
C ALA A 75 -0.30 8.84 -1.33
N ALA A 76 0.57 7.84 -1.34
CA ALA A 76 1.07 7.21 -2.55
C ALA A 76 0.64 5.74 -2.58
N VAL A 77 0.03 5.31 -3.69
CA VAL A 77 -0.57 3.98 -3.84
C VAL A 77 0.06 3.24 -5.00
N ARG A 78 0.41 1.97 -4.78
CA ARG A 78 0.81 1.04 -5.84
C ARG A 78 -0.42 0.40 -6.47
N ALA A 79 -0.63 0.63 -7.77
CA ALA A 79 -1.72 0.03 -8.52
C ALA A 79 -1.16 -0.68 -9.75
N ALA A 80 -1.12 -2.02 -9.76
CA ALA A 80 -0.65 -2.90 -10.83
C ALA A 80 0.63 -2.42 -11.56
N ASP A 81 0.51 -1.49 -12.52
CA ASP A 81 1.56 -0.97 -13.39
C ASP A 81 1.97 0.48 -13.09
N ARG A 82 1.38 1.14 -12.08
CA ARG A 82 1.61 2.56 -11.80
C ARG A 82 1.55 2.92 -10.33
N THR A 83 2.11 4.09 -10.03
CA THR A 83 1.98 4.76 -8.73
C THR A 83 1.06 5.96 -8.87
N VAL A 84 0.16 6.17 -7.91
CA VAL A 84 -0.72 7.35 -7.85
C VAL A 84 -0.48 8.07 -6.53
N THR A 85 -0.31 9.39 -6.60
CA THR A 85 -0.09 10.23 -5.43
C THR A 85 -1.23 11.25 -5.32
N LEU A 86 -1.82 11.41 -4.13
CA LEU A 86 -2.97 12.28 -3.91
C LEU A 86 -3.00 12.85 -2.49
N PRO A 87 -3.52 14.07 -2.28
CA PRO A 87 -3.79 14.59 -0.95
C PRO A 87 -5.03 13.91 -0.35
N VAL A 88 -4.97 13.63 0.95
CA VAL A 88 -6.05 13.06 1.74
C VAL A 88 -6.38 14.02 2.88
N PRO A 89 -7.60 14.57 2.93
CA PRO A 89 -8.00 15.51 3.97
C PRO A 89 -8.06 14.85 5.35
N ASP A 90 -8.00 15.71 6.36
CA ASP A 90 -7.78 15.43 7.79
C ASP A 90 -8.52 14.18 8.31
N ALA A 91 -7.82 13.05 8.28
CA ALA A 91 -8.22 11.82 8.94
C ALA A 91 -7.21 11.60 10.07
N SER A 92 -7.68 11.42 11.31
CA SER A 92 -6.77 11.18 12.43
C SER A 92 -5.80 10.04 12.08
N PRO A 93 -4.50 10.09 12.46
CA PRO A 93 -3.49 9.13 12.01
C PRO A 93 -3.89 7.66 12.26
N ARG A 94 -4.68 7.41 13.32
CA ARG A 94 -5.23 6.10 13.67
C ARG A 94 -6.44 5.69 12.83
N GLN A 95 -7.27 6.63 12.37
CA GLN A 95 -8.36 6.35 11.40
C GLN A 95 -7.85 6.20 9.96
N CYS A 96 -6.71 6.80 9.64
CA CYS A 96 -6.13 6.76 8.29
C CYS A 96 -5.82 5.34 7.81
N CYS A 97 -5.33 4.43 8.68
CA CYS A 97 -4.95 3.09 8.23
C CYS A 97 -6.16 2.22 7.82
N ALA A 98 -7.22 2.21 8.64
CA ALA A 98 -8.46 1.46 8.35
C ALA A 98 -9.30 2.10 7.23
N CYS A 99 -9.38 3.43 7.18
CA CYS A 99 -10.06 4.15 6.10
C CYS A 99 -9.33 4.01 4.75
N VAL A 100 -8.00 3.99 4.75
CA VAL A 100 -7.24 3.84 3.51
C VAL A 100 -7.20 2.38 3.04
N ALA A 101 -7.20 1.38 3.93
CA ALA A 101 -7.48 -0.01 3.54
C ALA A 101 -8.83 -0.14 2.81
N SER A 102 -9.86 0.58 3.29
CA SER A 102 -11.17 0.65 2.64
C SER A 102 -11.16 1.39 1.29
N LEU A 103 -10.31 2.42 1.12
CA LEU A 103 -10.12 3.14 -0.15
C LEU A 103 -9.23 2.38 -1.15
N LEU A 104 -8.34 1.51 -0.67
CA LEU A 104 -7.52 0.63 -1.47
C LEU A 104 -8.32 -0.54 -2.02
N TYR A 105 -9.36 -1.01 -1.32
CA TYR A 105 -10.17 -2.14 -1.78
C TYR A 105 -10.71 -1.97 -3.22
N PRO A 106 -11.34 -0.84 -3.62
CA PRO A 106 -11.78 -0.66 -5.00
C PRO A 106 -10.64 -0.56 -6.03
N ALA A 107 -9.50 0.03 -5.66
CA ALA A 107 -8.35 0.21 -6.55
C ALA A 107 -7.62 -1.13 -6.78
N VAL A 108 -7.42 -1.90 -5.72
CA VAL A 108 -6.86 -3.25 -5.73
C VAL A 108 -7.78 -4.21 -6.46
N VAL A 109 -9.10 -4.19 -6.17
CA VAL A 109 -10.08 -5.00 -6.90
C VAL A 109 -10.07 -4.66 -8.39
N ARG A 110 -10.11 -3.37 -8.78
CA ARG A 110 -10.04 -2.99 -10.22
C ARG A 110 -8.73 -3.40 -10.88
N ALA A 111 -7.61 -3.32 -10.18
CA ALA A 111 -6.31 -3.73 -10.70
C ALA A 111 -6.26 -5.25 -10.94
N LEU A 112 -6.72 -6.05 -9.97
CA LEU A 112 -6.81 -7.50 -10.06
C LEU A 112 -7.80 -7.95 -11.15
N SER A 113 -8.99 -7.32 -11.25
CA SER A 113 -9.97 -7.65 -12.30
C SER A 113 -9.44 -7.38 -13.71
N ARG A 114 -8.64 -6.31 -13.91
CA ARG A 114 -8.01 -6.02 -15.21
C ARG A 114 -6.91 -7.00 -15.57
N HIS A 115 -6.17 -7.51 -14.58
CA HIS A 115 -5.16 -8.53 -14.80
C HIS A 115 -5.78 -9.86 -15.25
N HIS A 116 -6.85 -10.29 -14.57
CA HIS A 116 -7.59 -11.50 -14.92
C HIS A 116 -8.23 -11.39 -16.33
N ALA A 117 -8.74 -10.21 -16.69
CA ALA A 117 -9.28 -9.96 -18.04
C ALA A 117 -8.20 -9.95 -19.14
N ARG A 118 -6.95 -9.58 -18.80
CA ARG A 118 -5.82 -9.62 -19.73
C ARG A 118 -5.21 -11.02 -19.85
N GLN A 119 -5.33 -11.85 -18.82
CA GLN A 119 -4.99 -13.26 -18.84
C GLN A 119 -6.13 -14.11 -19.43
N GLY A 120 -6.77 -13.63 -20.50
CA GLY A 120 -7.84 -14.38 -21.20
C GLY A 120 -7.45 -15.85 -21.39
N PRO A 121 -8.42 -16.78 -21.40
CA PRO A 121 -8.18 -18.21 -21.35
C PRO A 121 -7.10 -18.55 -22.39
N ALA A 122 -6.03 -19.19 -21.93
CA ALA A 122 -4.96 -19.67 -22.79
C ALA A 122 -5.62 -20.32 -24.00
N THR A 123 -5.42 -19.73 -25.18
CA THR A 123 -5.97 -20.24 -26.42
C THR A 123 -5.53 -21.69 -26.52
N GLU A 124 -6.50 -22.60 -26.37
CA GLU A 124 -6.27 -24.02 -26.57
C GLU A 124 -5.60 -24.17 -27.93
N PRO A 125 -4.45 -24.86 -28.03
CA PRO A 125 -3.78 -25.04 -29.31
C PRO A 125 -4.78 -25.69 -30.27
N PRO A 126 -4.85 -25.22 -31.53
CA PRO A 126 -5.80 -25.74 -32.49
C PRO A 126 -5.63 -27.25 -32.60
N ASP A 127 -6.73 -27.97 -32.43
CA ASP A 127 -6.81 -29.43 -32.51
C ASP A 127 -6.31 -29.87 -33.89
N GLU A 128 -5.08 -30.38 -33.94
CA GLU A 128 -4.43 -30.79 -35.17
C GLU A 128 -5.15 -32.05 -35.68
N PRO A 129 -5.72 -32.04 -36.90
CA PRO A 129 -6.49 -33.16 -37.39
C PRO A 129 -5.58 -34.39 -37.51
N ARG A 130 -5.89 -35.41 -36.69
CA ARG A 130 -5.21 -36.72 -36.73
C ARG A 130 -5.27 -37.27 -38.16
N ARG A 131 -4.10 -37.41 -38.79
CA ARG A 131 -3.99 -38.03 -40.12
C ARG A 131 -4.43 -39.50 -40.02
N PRO A 132 -5.34 -39.97 -40.87
CA PRO A 132 -5.65 -41.39 -40.97
C PRO A 132 -4.44 -42.16 -41.56
N CYS A 133 -4.16 -43.32 -40.98
CA CYS A 133 -3.16 -44.29 -41.44
C CYS A 133 -3.50 -44.89 -42.81
#